data_AF-A0A925GXY8-F1
#
_entry.id   AF-A0A925GXY8-F1
#
_cell.length_a   1.000
_cell.length_b   1.000
_cell.length_c   1.000
_cell.angle_alpha   90.00
_cell.angle_beta   90.00
_cell.angle_gamma   90.00
#
_symmetry.space_group_name_H-M   'P 1'
#
loop_
_entity.id
_entity.type
_entity.pdbx_description
1 polymer ?
#
loop_
_entity_poly.entity_id
_entity_poly.type
_entity_poly.pdbx_seq_one_letter_code
_entity_poly.pdbx_strand_id
1 'polypeptide(L)'
;MSKLVRLALTSTLAFCPAICHADVMYAFTYSRTAGPVQDFSFSFTYPTYATAGSSLALTPFTLTDGVNSWMMTRGKADVADSAGLNLGCFTFGTAFAFLGSGGGMFGSCSIGVGGPGFEQGAFAFNIDGGLPSAPGTYAARSFFGSFNTPSGFEYIGGPTTLTSLDTGIMSLTISHVSIPEPTSLSLMALALPLLYARFRSSAGLRT
;
A
#
# COMPACT_ATOMS: atom_id res chain seq x y z
N MET A 1 8.39 11.33 -53.08
CA MET A 1 8.31 10.84 -51.69
C MET A 1 8.23 9.31 -51.73
N SER A 2 9.29 8.61 -51.30
CA SER A 2 9.36 7.15 -51.43
C SER A 2 8.46 6.45 -50.40
N LYS A 3 7.89 5.30 -50.78
CA LYS A 3 6.98 4.49 -49.94
C LYS A 3 7.60 4.08 -48.59
N LEU A 4 8.93 4.10 -48.47
CA LEU A 4 9.69 3.89 -47.22
C LEU A 4 9.46 4.98 -46.16
N VAL A 5 9.15 6.22 -46.56
CA VAL A 5 8.90 7.33 -45.60
C VAL A 5 7.54 7.18 -44.90
N ARG A 6 6.56 6.57 -45.56
CA ARG A 6 5.23 6.31 -44.96
C ARG A 6 5.25 5.13 -43.96
N LEU A 7 6.13 4.14 -44.15
CA LEU A 7 6.30 3.04 -43.19
C LEU A 7 7.03 3.48 -41.91
N ALA A 8 8.02 4.38 -42.03
CA ALA A 8 8.75 4.87 -40.87
C ALA A 8 7.91 5.81 -39.97
N LEU A 9 6.93 6.52 -40.53
CA LEU A 9 6.07 7.45 -39.77
C LEU A 9 4.89 6.75 -39.07
N THR A 10 4.50 5.54 -39.50
CA THR A 10 3.44 4.76 -38.86
C THR A 10 3.95 3.86 -37.74
N SER A 11 5.26 3.61 -37.67
CA SER A 11 5.87 2.76 -36.62
C SER A 11 6.15 3.51 -35.30
N THR A 12 6.25 4.84 -35.31
CA THR A 12 6.55 5.66 -34.11
C THR A 12 5.34 6.00 -33.24
N LEU A 13 4.11 5.76 -33.70
CA LEU A 13 2.87 5.94 -32.91
C LEU A 13 2.44 4.66 -32.16
N ALA A 14 3.17 3.55 -32.35
CA ALA A 14 2.86 2.26 -31.73
C ALA A 14 3.65 1.98 -30.43
N PHE A 15 4.56 2.86 -30.03
CA PHE A 15 5.37 2.65 -28.83
C PHE A 15 4.93 3.54 -27.68
N CYS A 16 4.44 2.85 -26.64
CA CYS A 16 4.01 3.33 -25.33
C CYS A 16 2.65 4.05 -25.28
N PRO A 17 1.54 3.31 -25.14
CA PRO A 17 0.72 3.57 -23.97
C PRO A 17 1.63 3.30 -22.76
N ALA A 18 2.41 4.31 -22.34
CA ALA A 18 2.81 4.36 -20.95
C ALA A 18 1.48 4.48 -20.23
N ILE A 19 0.94 3.34 -19.80
CA ILE A 19 -0.20 3.27 -18.91
C ILE A 19 0.28 4.08 -17.71
N CYS A 20 -0.12 5.35 -17.67
CA CYS A 20 0.17 6.25 -16.59
C CYS A 20 -0.70 5.77 -15.44
N HIS A 21 -0.30 4.66 -14.84
CA HIS A 21 -0.93 4.17 -13.65
C HIS A 21 -0.42 5.07 -12.54
N ALA A 22 -1.30 5.95 -12.06
CA ALA A 22 -1.03 6.70 -10.86
C ALA A 22 -0.92 5.69 -9.71
N ASP A 23 0.21 5.70 -9.01
CA ASP A 23 0.34 4.93 -7.77
C ASP A 23 -0.78 5.35 -6.81
N VAL A 24 -1.24 4.41 -6.01
CA VAL A 24 -2.26 4.64 -4.97
C VAL A 24 -1.53 4.82 -3.64
N MET A 25 -1.70 5.97 -3.00
CA MET A 25 -1.19 6.21 -1.65
C MET A 25 -2.22 5.77 -0.62
N TYR A 26 -1.78 4.97 0.34
CA TYR A 26 -2.55 4.55 1.50
C TYR A 26 -1.96 5.24 2.73
N ALA A 27 -2.74 6.06 3.40
CA ALA A 27 -2.35 6.76 4.62
C ALA A 27 -3.22 6.29 5.78
N PHE A 28 -2.61 5.65 6.77
CA PHE A 28 -3.27 5.18 7.98
C PHE A 28 -2.99 6.15 9.11
N THR A 29 -4.02 6.44 9.91
CA THR A 29 -3.92 7.22 11.14
C THR A 29 -4.64 6.51 12.26
N TYR A 30 -4.03 6.49 13.43
CA TYR A 30 -4.62 6.02 14.67
C TYR A 30 -4.55 7.15 15.70
N SER A 31 -5.71 7.49 16.25
CA SER A 31 -5.85 8.44 17.35
C SER A 31 -6.34 7.70 18.59
N ARG A 32 -5.48 7.65 19.60
CA ARG A 32 -5.73 7.04 20.90
C ARG A 32 -6.87 7.75 21.62
N THR A 33 -7.83 6.97 22.09
CA THR A 33 -8.89 7.39 22.99
C THR A 33 -8.71 6.79 24.39
N ALA A 34 -8.17 5.56 24.47
CA ALA A 34 -7.88 4.85 25.71
C ALA A 34 -6.79 3.78 25.49
N GLY A 35 -6.45 3.03 26.54
CA GLY A 35 -5.44 1.97 26.45
C GLY A 35 -4.01 2.51 26.31
N PRO A 36 -3.01 1.64 26.25
CA PRO A 36 -1.59 2.03 26.35
C PRO A 36 -0.96 2.53 25.03
N VAL A 37 -1.40 2.02 23.87
CA VAL A 37 -0.83 2.36 22.55
C VAL A 37 -1.02 3.83 22.19
N GLN A 38 0.07 4.51 21.80
CA GLN A 38 0.11 5.93 21.46
C GLN A 38 -0.40 6.22 20.05
N ASP A 39 -0.67 7.48 19.76
CA ASP A 39 -1.01 7.96 18.41
C ASP A 39 0.10 7.60 17.42
N PHE A 40 -0.30 7.16 16.21
CA PHE A 40 0.64 6.93 15.13
C PHE A 40 -0.01 7.14 13.77
N SER A 41 0.83 7.41 12.77
CA SER A 41 0.42 7.51 11.38
C SER A 41 1.53 6.99 10.49
N PHE A 42 1.16 6.32 9.41
CA PHE A 42 2.11 5.86 8.41
C PHE A 42 1.44 5.81 7.04
N SER A 43 2.24 5.80 5.99
CA SER A 43 1.74 5.68 4.63
C SER A 43 2.66 4.84 3.77
N PHE A 44 2.09 4.24 2.73
CA PHE A 44 2.84 3.60 1.67
C PHE A 44 2.15 3.85 0.32
N THR A 45 2.89 3.67 -0.77
CA THR A 45 2.34 3.66 -2.11
C THR A 45 2.26 2.24 -2.63
N TYR A 46 1.24 1.96 -3.45
CA TYR A 46 1.07 0.70 -4.15
C TYR A 46 0.73 0.98 -5.61
N PRO A 47 1.21 0.20 -6.59
CA PRO A 47 0.99 0.51 -8.00
C PRO A 47 -0.49 0.61 -8.38
N THR A 48 -1.35 -0.17 -7.72
CA THR A 48 -2.79 -0.25 -8.01
C THR A 48 -3.61 -0.23 -6.71
N TYR A 49 -4.93 -0.41 -6.81
CA TYR A 49 -5.71 -0.77 -5.63
C TYR A 49 -5.25 -2.13 -5.08
N ALA A 50 -5.12 -2.22 -3.75
CA ALA A 50 -4.77 -3.46 -3.08
C ALA A 50 -5.89 -4.48 -3.29
N THR A 51 -5.51 -5.70 -3.62
CA THR A 51 -6.44 -6.83 -3.83
C THR A 51 -6.18 -7.93 -2.82
N ALA A 52 -7.12 -8.87 -2.69
CA ALA A 52 -6.98 -9.98 -1.76
C ALA A 52 -5.67 -10.76 -2.01
N GLY A 53 -4.89 -10.97 -0.94
CA GLY A 53 -3.59 -11.63 -1.02
C GLY A 53 -2.41 -10.70 -1.33
N SER A 54 -2.62 -9.40 -1.53
CA SER A 54 -1.54 -8.45 -1.83
C SER A 54 -0.55 -8.35 -0.67
N SER A 55 0.75 -8.51 -0.97
CA SER A 55 1.83 -8.20 -0.04
C SER A 55 2.21 -6.73 -0.18
N LEU A 56 2.18 -5.98 0.92
CA LEU A 56 2.38 -4.53 0.91
C LEU A 56 3.85 -4.24 1.19
N ALA A 57 4.49 -3.48 0.28
CA ALA A 57 5.85 -3.00 0.48
C ALA A 57 5.81 -1.75 1.37
N LEU A 58 6.25 -1.88 2.62
CA LEU A 58 6.20 -0.81 3.61
C LEU A 58 7.58 -0.20 3.81
N THR A 59 7.63 1.12 3.98
CA THR A 59 8.72 1.72 4.76
C THR A 59 8.48 1.33 6.22
N PRO A 60 9.48 0.74 6.92
CA PRO A 60 9.32 0.38 8.32
C PRO A 60 8.85 1.55 9.18
N PHE A 61 7.90 1.29 10.08
CA PHE A 61 7.40 2.28 11.02
C PHE A 61 7.26 1.65 12.41
N THR A 62 7.32 2.48 13.44
CA THR A 62 7.31 2.01 14.83
C THR A 62 5.98 2.35 15.49
N LEU A 63 5.36 1.35 16.12
CA LEU A 63 4.33 1.56 17.14
C LEU A 63 4.96 1.56 18.53
N THR A 64 4.37 2.31 19.45
CA THR A 64 4.78 2.34 20.85
C THR A 64 3.57 2.52 21.76
N ASP A 65 3.66 1.98 22.97
CA ASP A 65 2.77 2.23 24.10
C ASP A 65 3.32 3.30 25.09
N GLY A 66 4.50 3.86 24.79
CA GLY A 66 5.26 4.76 25.65
C GLY A 66 6.37 4.08 26.47
N VAL A 67 6.40 2.75 26.54
CA VAL A 67 7.39 1.93 27.26
C VAL A 67 8.09 0.96 26.32
N ASN A 68 7.34 0.23 25.51
CA ASN A 68 7.75 -0.74 24.52
C ASN A 68 7.64 -0.15 23.10
N SER A 69 8.29 -0.79 22.14
CA SER A 69 8.26 -0.39 20.73
C SER A 69 8.30 -1.60 19.80
N TRP A 70 7.51 -1.55 18.74
CA TRP A 70 7.40 -2.62 17.75
C TRP A 70 7.57 -2.05 16.35
N MET A 71 8.62 -2.47 15.65
CA MET A 71 8.90 -2.03 14.29
C MET A 71 8.15 -2.91 13.27
N MET A 72 7.13 -2.33 12.68
CA MET A 72 6.33 -2.96 11.63
C MET A 72 7.10 -2.93 10.32
N THR A 73 7.33 -4.11 9.75
CA THR A 73 8.12 -4.29 8.52
C THR A 73 7.37 -5.07 7.45
N ARG A 74 6.21 -5.62 7.78
CA ARG A 74 5.40 -6.45 6.90
C ARG A 74 3.97 -5.96 6.87
N GLY A 75 3.36 -6.03 5.69
CA GLY A 75 1.96 -5.73 5.50
C GLY A 75 1.31 -6.67 4.50
N LYS A 76 0.02 -6.94 4.68
CA LYS A 76 -0.79 -7.73 3.75
C LYS A 76 -2.20 -7.16 3.68
N ALA A 77 -2.76 -7.09 2.48
CA ALA A 77 -4.18 -6.84 2.28
C ALA A 77 -4.90 -8.15 1.93
N ASP A 78 -6.06 -8.38 2.52
CA ASP A 78 -6.88 -9.55 2.25
C ASP A 78 -8.37 -9.25 2.37
N VAL A 79 -9.21 -10.22 1.99
CA VAL A 79 -10.66 -10.18 2.21
C VAL A 79 -11.06 -11.42 2.97
N ALA A 80 -11.82 -11.25 4.05
CA ALA A 80 -12.47 -12.35 4.76
C ALA A 80 -13.99 -12.27 4.57
N ASP A 81 -14.58 -13.35 4.10
CA ASP A 81 -16.03 -13.47 4.01
C ASP A 81 -16.59 -14.37 5.13
N SER A 82 -16.23 -14.06 6.37
CA SER A 82 -16.84 -14.72 7.51
C SER A 82 -18.30 -14.25 7.61
N ALA A 83 -19.24 -15.18 7.44
CA ALA A 83 -20.68 -14.94 7.57
C ALA A 83 -21.28 -13.92 6.57
N GLY A 84 -20.73 -13.78 5.36
CA GLY A 84 -21.29 -12.89 4.32
C GLY A 84 -21.01 -11.41 4.55
N LEU A 85 -20.08 -11.08 5.45
CA LEU A 85 -19.78 -9.70 5.84
C LEU A 85 -18.88 -8.97 4.82
N ASN A 86 -18.21 -9.70 3.91
CA ASN A 86 -17.24 -9.15 2.96
C ASN A 86 -16.30 -8.12 3.63
N LEU A 87 -15.43 -8.59 4.51
CA LEU A 87 -14.54 -7.75 5.32
C LEU A 87 -13.21 -7.56 4.59
N GLY A 88 -12.88 -6.32 4.22
CA GLY A 88 -11.52 -5.99 3.77
C GLY A 88 -10.61 -5.83 4.97
N CYS A 89 -9.37 -6.32 4.90
CA CYS A 89 -8.42 -6.14 5.98
C CYS A 89 -7.03 -5.78 5.50
N PHE A 90 -6.40 -4.87 6.23
CA PHE A 90 -4.99 -4.55 6.14
C PHE A 90 -4.33 -5.03 7.43
N THR A 91 -3.44 -6.00 7.32
CA THR A 91 -2.71 -6.58 8.45
C THR A 91 -1.26 -6.13 8.38
N PHE A 92 -0.70 -5.78 9.54
CA PHE A 92 0.65 -5.26 9.67
C PHE A 92 1.34 -5.99 10.81
N GLY A 93 2.64 -6.20 10.68
CA GLY A 93 3.38 -6.87 11.73
C GLY A 93 4.88 -6.72 11.63
N THR A 94 5.53 -7.13 12.70
CA THR A 94 6.98 -7.27 12.78
C THR A 94 7.47 -8.40 11.85
N ALA A 95 8.79 -8.56 11.72
CA ALA A 95 9.37 -9.50 10.75
C ALA A 95 8.86 -10.94 10.91
N PHE A 96 8.61 -11.38 12.15
CA PHE A 96 8.16 -12.73 12.48
C PHE A 96 6.65 -12.86 12.68
N ALA A 97 5.89 -11.78 12.48
CA ALA A 97 4.45 -11.82 12.56
C ALA A 97 3.85 -12.76 11.50
N PHE A 98 2.81 -13.48 11.90
CA PHE A 98 1.97 -14.21 10.97
C PHE A 98 0.85 -13.29 10.47
N LEU A 99 0.70 -13.15 9.14
CA LEU A 99 -0.32 -12.30 8.50
C LEU A 99 -1.08 -13.16 7.47
N GLY A 100 -2.35 -13.51 7.70
CA GLY A 100 -3.15 -14.27 6.72
C GLY A 100 -3.91 -15.47 7.27
N SER A 101 -4.14 -16.49 6.43
CA SER A 101 -4.96 -17.67 6.73
C SER A 101 -4.25 -18.66 7.66
N GLY A 102 -4.23 -18.34 8.95
CA GLY A 102 -3.61 -19.16 9.99
C GLY A 102 -4.66 -19.90 10.77
N GLY A 103 -5.50 -20.69 10.08
CA GLY A 103 -6.42 -21.67 10.71
C GLY A 103 -7.33 -21.18 11.85
N GLY A 104 -7.51 -19.87 12.04
CA GLY A 104 -8.20 -19.27 13.19
C GLY A 104 -9.56 -18.69 12.85
N MET A 105 -10.28 -18.24 13.88
CA MET A 105 -11.64 -17.68 13.81
C MET A 105 -11.79 -16.49 12.83
N PHE A 106 -10.68 -15.83 12.46
CA PHE A 106 -10.65 -14.65 11.60
C PHE A 106 -10.21 -14.93 10.15
N GLY A 107 -9.99 -16.20 9.78
CA GLY A 107 -9.68 -16.59 8.41
C GLY A 107 -8.46 -15.85 7.81
N SER A 108 -8.61 -15.30 6.61
CA SER A 108 -7.59 -14.55 5.87
C SER A 108 -7.16 -13.23 6.53
N CYS A 109 -7.96 -12.69 7.45
CA CYS A 109 -7.65 -11.47 8.21
C CYS A 109 -7.01 -11.76 9.57
N SER A 110 -6.59 -13.00 9.81
CA SER A 110 -5.95 -13.35 11.08
C SER A 110 -4.51 -12.85 11.15
N ILE A 111 -4.12 -12.46 12.35
CA ILE A 111 -2.77 -12.07 12.71
C ILE A 111 -2.26 -12.99 13.82
N GLY A 112 -0.96 -13.20 13.86
CA GLY A 112 -0.30 -13.92 14.94
C GLY A 112 1.03 -13.27 15.28
N VAL A 113 1.37 -13.27 16.56
CA VAL A 113 2.67 -12.82 17.05
C VAL A 113 3.52 -14.04 17.33
N GLY A 114 4.72 -14.07 16.78
CA GLY A 114 5.66 -15.17 16.95
C GLY A 114 7.09 -14.70 16.75
N GLY A 115 8.05 -15.60 16.98
CA GLY A 115 9.47 -15.31 16.87
C GLY A 115 10.15 -14.99 18.21
N PRO A 116 11.47 -14.76 18.19
CA PRO A 116 12.24 -14.49 19.40
C PRO A 116 12.04 -13.06 19.92
N GLY A 117 12.16 -12.91 21.24
CA GLY A 117 12.15 -11.61 21.93
C GLY A 117 10.76 -11.03 22.20
N PHE A 118 10.76 -9.85 22.84
CA PHE A 118 9.53 -9.12 23.20
C PHE A 118 9.18 -8.00 22.21
N GLU A 119 9.99 -7.77 21.18
CA GLU A 119 9.73 -6.72 20.18
C GLU A 119 8.89 -7.23 19.00
N GLN A 120 8.02 -8.21 19.25
CA GLN A 120 7.14 -8.79 18.23
C GLN A 120 5.72 -8.28 18.39
N GLY A 121 5.06 -7.97 17.28
CA GLY A 121 3.70 -7.46 17.31
C GLY A 121 3.04 -7.54 15.95
N ALA A 122 1.72 -7.57 15.97
CA ALA A 122 0.90 -7.54 14.78
C ALA A 122 -0.44 -6.88 15.08
N PHE A 123 -1.03 -6.24 14.08
CA PHE A 123 -2.38 -5.69 14.16
C PHE A 123 -3.10 -5.79 12.82
N ALA A 124 -4.43 -5.68 12.88
CA ALA A 124 -5.34 -5.71 11.75
C ALA A 124 -6.25 -4.48 11.78
N PHE A 125 -6.40 -3.86 10.61
CA PHE A 125 -7.38 -2.83 10.32
C PHE A 125 -8.43 -3.40 9.38
N ASN A 126 -9.66 -3.53 9.86
CA ASN A 126 -10.75 -4.10 9.08
C ASN A 126 -11.73 -3.02 8.61
N ILE A 127 -12.27 -3.20 7.42
CA ILE A 127 -13.20 -2.29 6.75
C ILE A 127 -14.40 -3.08 6.25
N ASP A 128 -15.59 -2.49 6.37
CA ASP A 128 -16.81 -3.05 5.80
C ASP A 128 -16.84 -2.93 4.26
N GLY A 129 -17.40 -3.93 3.59
CA GLY A 129 -17.64 -3.89 2.14
C GLY A 129 -16.43 -4.25 1.27
N GLY A 130 -15.40 -4.87 1.84
CA GLY A 130 -14.22 -5.37 1.14
C GLY A 130 -13.05 -4.40 1.13
N LEU A 131 -12.06 -4.66 0.27
CA LEU A 131 -10.94 -3.76 0.07
C LEU A 131 -11.37 -2.54 -0.78
N PRO A 132 -10.95 -1.31 -0.41
CA PRO A 132 -11.28 -0.12 -1.18
C PRO A 132 -10.81 -0.16 -2.64
N SER A 133 -11.67 0.28 -3.55
CA SER A 133 -11.40 0.33 -5.00
C SER A 133 -11.49 1.75 -5.58
N ALA A 134 -11.53 2.78 -4.73
CA ALA A 134 -11.63 4.18 -5.10
C ALA A 134 -10.85 5.06 -4.10
N PRO A 135 -10.53 6.33 -4.43
CA PRO A 135 -10.01 7.27 -3.46
C PRO A 135 -11.08 7.64 -2.42
N GLY A 136 -10.67 7.96 -1.21
CA GLY A 136 -11.57 8.34 -0.13
C GLY A 136 -10.99 8.10 1.26
N THR A 137 -11.78 8.42 2.29
CA THR A 137 -11.45 8.10 3.69
C THR A 137 -12.38 7.02 4.19
N TYR A 138 -11.80 5.97 4.75
CA TYR A 138 -12.45 4.76 5.23
C TYR A 138 -12.19 4.63 6.73
N ALA A 139 -13.26 4.54 7.52
CA ALA A 139 -13.16 4.25 8.94
C ALA A 139 -12.92 2.75 9.17
N ALA A 140 -12.16 2.40 10.21
CA ALA A 140 -12.11 1.04 10.68
C ALA A 140 -13.50 0.59 11.12
N ARG A 141 -13.95 -0.59 10.66
CA ARG A 141 -14.99 -1.34 11.36
C ARG A 141 -14.47 -1.83 12.70
N SER A 142 -13.25 -2.38 12.69
CA SER A 142 -12.57 -2.88 13.87
C SER A 142 -11.06 -2.75 13.71
N PHE A 143 -10.40 -2.49 14.83
CA PHE A 143 -8.95 -2.46 14.93
C PHE A 143 -8.53 -3.32 16.12
N PHE A 144 -7.66 -4.29 15.86
CA PHE A 144 -7.14 -5.14 16.93
C PHE A 144 -5.71 -5.56 16.66
N GLY A 145 -4.98 -5.89 17.72
CA GLY A 145 -3.59 -6.28 17.65
C GLY A 145 -3.14 -7.02 18.89
N SER A 146 -2.00 -7.69 18.76
CA SER A 146 -1.30 -8.32 19.87
C SER A 146 0.18 -7.97 19.78
N PHE A 147 0.79 -7.77 20.93
CA PHE A 147 2.14 -7.26 21.05
C PHE A 147 2.83 -7.95 22.22
N ASN A 148 4.01 -8.51 21.99
CA ASN A 148 4.82 -9.04 23.07
C ASN A 148 5.37 -7.87 23.90
N THR A 149 5.50 -8.09 25.20
CA THR A 149 6.17 -7.19 26.13
C THR A 149 7.05 -8.02 27.07
N PRO A 150 7.99 -7.40 27.80
CA PRO A 150 8.74 -8.10 28.85
C PRO A 150 7.85 -8.73 29.93
N SER A 151 6.62 -8.21 30.13
CA SER A 151 5.66 -8.69 31.12
C SER A 151 4.62 -9.67 30.57
N GLY A 152 4.64 -9.97 29.27
CA GLY A 152 3.70 -10.91 28.64
C GLY A 152 3.19 -10.43 27.29
N PHE A 153 1.86 -10.38 27.13
CA PHE A 153 1.19 -9.89 25.93
C PHE A 153 0.36 -8.65 26.26
N GLU A 154 0.41 -7.68 25.36
CA GLU A 154 -0.49 -6.56 25.29
C GLU A 154 -1.42 -6.73 24.09
N TYR A 155 -2.65 -6.23 24.22
CA TYR A 155 -3.66 -6.31 23.17
C TYR A 155 -4.26 -4.93 22.90
N ILE A 156 -4.47 -4.64 21.62
CA ILE A 156 -5.37 -3.59 21.17
C ILE A 156 -6.65 -4.29 20.72
N GLY A 157 -7.81 -3.84 21.22
CA GLY A 157 -9.10 -4.45 20.85
C GLY A 157 -9.28 -5.88 21.36
N GLY A 158 -10.54 -6.32 21.48
CA GLY A 158 -10.90 -7.68 21.91
C GLY A 158 -11.44 -8.52 20.73
N PRO A 159 -11.04 -9.79 20.58
CA PRO A 159 -11.56 -10.65 19.51
C PRO A 159 -13.02 -11.09 19.70
N THR A 160 -13.60 -10.93 20.89
CA THR A 160 -14.86 -11.62 21.28
C THR A 160 -15.99 -10.69 21.70
N THR A 161 -15.77 -9.38 21.81
CA THR A 161 -16.84 -8.45 22.15
C THR A 161 -16.86 -7.28 21.19
N LEU A 162 -17.92 -7.21 20.37
CA LEU A 162 -18.30 -6.04 19.58
C LEU A 162 -18.55 -4.79 20.45
N THR A 163 -18.50 -4.91 21.79
CA THR A 163 -18.27 -3.78 22.68
C THR A 163 -16.77 -3.51 22.70
N SER A 164 -16.35 -2.68 21.75
CA SER A 164 -15.02 -2.11 21.63
C SER A 164 -14.40 -1.80 22.98
N LEU A 165 -13.21 -2.35 23.24
CA LEU A 165 -12.22 -1.55 23.93
C LEU A 165 -11.91 -0.43 22.93
N ASP A 166 -12.63 0.69 23.01
CA ASP A 166 -12.39 1.92 22.25
C ASP A 166 -11.03 2.48 22.67
N THR A 167 -9.95 1.79 22.30
CA THR A 167 -8.59 2.22 22.59
C THR A 167 -8.17 3.32 21.61
N GLY A 168 -8.78 3.38 20.43
CA GLY A 168 -8.60 4.48 19.52
C GLY A 168 -9.44 4.38 18.26
N ILE A 169 -9.41 5.45 17.50
CA ILE A 169 -10.06 5.58 16.20
C ILE A 169 -8.98 5.41 15.14
N MET A 170 -9.16 4.43 14.25
CA MET A 170 -8.28 4.24 13.10
C MET A 170 -8.99 4.61 11.81
N SER A 171 -8.31 5.32 10.92
CA SER A 171 -8.80 5.66 9.59
C SER A 171 -7.75 5.39 8.52
N LEU A 172 -8.23 5.08 7.32
CA LEU A 172 -7.45 4.90 6.11
C LEU A 172 -7.89 5.97 5.10
N THR A 173 -6.96 6.78 4.62
CA THR A 173 -7.18 7.68 3.48
C THR A 173 -6.44 7.14 2.26
N ILE A 174 -7.15 7.05 1.14
CA ILE A 174 -6.62 6.61 -0.14
C ILE A 174 -6.70 7.76 -1.13
N SER A 175 -5.58 8.04 -1.80
CA SER A 175 -5.49 9.03 -2.86
C SER A 175 -4.64 8.52 -4.03
N HIS A 176 -4.83 9.11 -5.20
CA HIS A 176 -3.92 8.88 -6.33
C HIS A 176 -2.71 9.79 -6.19
N VAL A 177 -1.53 9.22 -6.41
CA VAL A 177 -0.29 9.96 -6.59
C VAL A 177 -0.21 10.32 -8.06
N SER A 178 -0.53 11.57 -8.40
CA SER A 178 -0.31 12.07 -9.75
C SER A 178 1.19 12.05 -10.03
N ILE A 179 1.63 11.08 -10.83
CA ILE A 179 2.95 11.17 -11.46
C ILE A 179 2.83 12.33 -12.45
N PRO A 180 3.66 13.38 -12.34
CA PRO A 180 3.63 14.46 -13.33
C PRO A 180 3.78 13.82 -14.70
N GLU A 181 2.77 13.98 -15.56
CA GLU A 181 2.90 13.52 -16.94
C GLU A 181 4.16 14.16 -17.50
N PRO A 182 5.05 13.41 -18.17
CA PRO A 182 6.17 14.03 -18.85
C PRO A 182 5.58 15.06 -19.80
N THR A 183 5.81 16.34 -19.49
CA THR A 183 5.22 17.42 -20.27
C THR A 183 5.54 17.21 -21.75
N SER A 184 4.61 17.57 -22.63
CA SER A 184 4.84 17.50 -24.08
C SER A 184 6.15 18.18 -24.50
N LEU A 185 6.62 19.17 -23.72
CA LEU A 185 7.93 19.81 -23.85
C LEU A 185 9.11 18.84 -23.62
N SER A 186 9.03 17.96 -22.62
CA SER A 186 10.05 16.94 -22.35
C SER A 186 10.15 15.92 -23.49
N LEU A 187 9.00 15.53 -24.06
CA LEU A 187 8.95 14.66 -25.23
C LEU A 187 9.50 15.35 -26.49
N MET A 188 9.19 16.63 -26.70
CA MET A 188 9.75 17.40 -27.80
C MET A 188 11.27 17.57 -27.67
N ALA A 189 11.79 17.81 -26.46
CA ALA A 189 13.23 17.94 -26.22
C ALA A 189 14.01 16.66 -26.57
N LEU A 190 13.43 15.49 -26.34
CA LEU A 190 14.01 14.19 -26.74
C LEU A 190 13.91 13.94 -28.25
N ALA A 191 12.90 14.49 -28.93
CA ALA A 191 12.73 14.35 -30.37
C ALA A 191 13.66 15.25 -31.21
N LEU A 192 14.06 16.41 -30.68
CA LEU A 192 14.96 17.36 -31.36
C LEU A 192 16.30 16.76 -31.82
N PRO A 193 17.07 16.03 -30.99
CA PRO A 193 18.37 15.48 -31.43
C PRO A 193 18.21 14.38 -32.49
N LEU A 194 17.10 13.62 -32.46
CA LEU A 194 16.78 12.63 -33.49
C LEU A 194 16.44 13.30 -34.84
N LEU A 195 15.70 14.40 -34.81
CA LEU A 195 15.45 15.21 -35.99
C LEU A 195 16.74 15.84 -36.52
N TYR A 196 17.61 16.33 -35.63
CA TYR A 196 18.88 16.97 -35.99
C TYR A 196 19.88 15.99 -36.63
N ALA A 197 20.03 14.78 -36.07
CA ALA A 197 20.88 13.73 -36.64
C ALA A 197 20.42 13.32 -38.06
N ARG A 198 19.11 13.32 -38.29
CA ARG A 198 18.53 13.02 -39.59
C ARG A 198 18.84 14.09 -40.64
N PHE A 199 18.74 15.37 -40.28
CA PHE A 199 19.10 16.47 -41.17
C PHE A 199 20.57 16.43 -41.59
N ARG A 200 21.47 16.08 -40.68
CA ARG A 200 22.91 16.00 -40.95
C ARG A 200 23.27 14.85 -41.90
N SER A 201 22.58 13.72 -41.81
CA SER A 201 22.79 12.56 -42.70
C SER A 201 22.30 12.81 -44.14
N SER A 202 21.23 13.60 -44.33
CA SER A 202 20.71 13.93 -45.67
C SER A 202 21.49 15.01 -46.41
N ALA A 203 22.31 15.79 -45.70
CA ALA A 203 22.99 16.94 -46.29
C ALA A 203 24.23 16.59 -47.13
N GLY A 204 24.70 15.33 -47.14
CA GLY A 204 25.74 14.87 -48.07
C GLY A 204 26.90 15.85 -48.22
N LEU A 205 27.44 16.36 -47.11
CA LEU A 205 28.66 17.17 -47.15
C LEU A 205 29.82 16.24 -47.50
N ARG A 206 30.05 16.05 -48.80
CA ARG A 206 31.32 15.56 -49.33
C ARG A 206 32.34 16.67 -49.06
N THR A 207 33.14 16.51 -48.01
CA THR A 207 34.50 17.05 -47.98
C THR A 207 35.38 16.22 -48.87
#